data_AF-A0A972LW45-F1
#
_entry.id   AF-A0A972LW45-F1
#
_cell.length_a   1.000
_cell.length_b   1.000
_cell.length_c   1.000
_cell.angle_alpha   90.00
_cell.angle_beta   90.00
_cell.angle_gamma   90.00
#
_symmetry.space_group_name_H-M   'P 1'
#
loop_
_entity.id
_entity.type
_entity.pdbx_description
1 polymer ?
#
loop_
_entity_poly.entity_id
_entity_poly.type
_entity_poly.pdbx_seq_one_letter_code
_entity_poly.pdbx_strand_id
1 'polypeptide(L)'
;MSIAQSTTKRCAIRFNANNTSWLRLLAALLLLLGGCSRSDSTQDASRFDNGADGTEEEFSGELLDGVRVVHVRALMFDWVPNPIILKAGEPVKLIVNSVDAVHGIVIPDLGINKRLPPGQPVEIELSLPDAGTYDFFCSVVCGWGHNSMTGYLLVLGDEDSEGGGLGFDLPQPKDSAFPTRHLVKAYRYEDLQPHMDWPKGSRSFAVGKKLFVEMTCSKCHRIEGSDDRVGPSLAREDLKFTRHQLLREIVEPSRNIDAKYRQWAFLAGGKVILGTVVEDNDEYYLVDENPGETQMSLQVEPTKIMKEDLDELPQPSDLSTMPSRLLNAMTVEEIQNLIAYVHAKGNAQHQWFEEPPLPSKPQ
;
A
#
# COMPACT_ATOMS: atom_id res chain seq x y z
N MET A 1 56.19 -6.30 -47.95
CA MET A 1 54.76 -6.21 -47.59
C MET A 1 54.65 -5.47 -46.27
N SER A 2 53.73 -4.51 -46.20
CA SER A 2 53.83 -3.26 -45.41
C SER A 2 53.59 -3.41 -43.91
N ILE A 3 54.33 -2.60 -43.15
CA ILE A 3 54.17 -2.28 -41.72
C ILE A 3 53.04 -1.25 -41.57
N ALA A 4 52.25 -1.33 -40.49
CA ALA A 4 51.55 -0.16 -39.94
C ALA A 4 51.33 -0.32 -38.42
N GLN A 5 52.03 0.53 -37.67
CA GLN A 5 51.79 0.82 -36.25
C GLN A 5 50.69 1.88 -36.14
N SER A 6 49.85 1.80 -35.10
CA SER A 6 48.90 2.87 -34.74
C SER A 6 49.14 3.28 -33.29
N THR A 7 49.64 4.50 -33.12
CA THR A 7 49.87 5.20 -31.85
C THR A 7 48.69 6.11 -31.49
N THR A 8 48.39 6.17 -30.20
CA THR A 8 47.46 7.05 -29.50
C THR A 8 47.66 8.55 -29.77
N LYS A 9 46.57 9.33 -29.87
CA LYS A 9 46.57 10.78 -29.55
C LYS A 9 45.24 11.22 -28.91
N ARG A 10 45.40 11.84 -27.73
CA ARG A 10 44.38 12.56 -26.94
C ARG A 10 43.92 13.81 -27.69
N CYS A 11 42.62 14.09 -27.67
CA CYS A 11 42.05 15.33 -28.19
C CYS A 11 41.97 16.36 -27.07
N ALA A 12 42.70 17.47 -27.22
CA ALA A 12 42.58 18.67 -26.41
C ALA A 12 42.18 19.81 -27.36
N ILE A 13 40.98 20.35 -27.21
CA ILE A 13 40.50 21.51 -27.98
C ILE A 13 40.78 22.76 -27.16
N ARG A 14 41.64 23.62 -27.69
CA ARG A 14 41.92 24.98 -27.22
C ARG A 14 40.78 25.92 -27.63
N PHE A 15 40.32 26.73 -26.68
CA PHE A 15 39.53 27.93 -26.95
C PHE A 15 40.38 28.98 -27.69
N ASN A 16 39.82 29.58 -28.74
CA ASN A 16 40.37 30.77 -29.36
C ASN A 16 39.31 31.88 -29.34
N ALA A 17 39.64 32.96 -28.64
CA ALA A 17 38.82 34.16 -28.52
C ALA A 17 39.23 35.16 -29.61
N ASN A 18 38.27 35.58 -30.43
CA ASN A 18 38.16 36.88 -31.10
C ASN A 18 37.27 36.75 -32.34
N ASN A 19 36.01 37.19 -32.27
CA ASN A 19 35.60 38.36 -33.06
C ASN A 19 34.23 38.86 -32.64
N THR A 20 34.22 40.11 -32.21
CA THR A 20 33.09 40.98 -31.87
C THR A 20 32.18 41.24 -33.07
N SER A 21 30.87 41.43 -32.85
CA SER A 21 30.00 42.48 -33.46
C SER A 21 28.50 42.11 -33.59
N TRP A 22 27.79 41.67 -32.55
CA TRP A 22 26.31 41.54 -32.61
C TRP A 22 25.65 41.88 -31.27
N LEU A 23 25.88 43.10 -30.77
CA LEU A 23 25.19 43.68 -29.62
C LEU A 23 24.84 45.12 -29.94
N ARG A 24 23.62 45.35 -30.43
CA ARG A 24 22.87 46.62 -30.42
C ARG A 24 21.50 46.35 -31.05
N LEU A 25 20.45 46.92 -30.43
CA LEU A 25 19.00 46.82 -30.70
C LEU A 25 18.35 45.68 -29.90
N LEU A 26 17.41 45.87 -28.98
CA LEU A 26 16.56 47.01 -28.64
C LEU A 26 15.99 46.73 -27.23
N ALA A 27 16.43 47.49 -26.23
CA ALA A 27 15.78 47.59 -24.94
C ALA A 27 15.14 48.98 -24.86
N ALA A 28 13.85 49.07 -25.13
CA ALA A 28 12.98 50.18 -24.74
C ALA A 28 11.53 49.75 -24.99
N LEU A 29 10.76 49.57 -23.91
CA LEU A 29 9.57 50.37 -23.59
C LEU A 29 8.63 49.56 -22.67
N LEU A 30 8.75 49.86 -21.38
CA LEU A 30 7.77 49.51 -20.35
C LEU A 30 6.66 50.60 -20.35
N LEU A 31 5.42 50.16 -20.11
CA LEU A 31 4.25 50.89 -19.58
C LEU A 31 3.10 51.32 -20.54
N LEU A 32 1.91 50.78 -20.19
CA LEU A 32 0.53 51.30 -20.31
C LEU A 32 -0.25 51.01 -21.61
N LEU A 33 -1.16 50.04 -21.55
CA LEU A 33 -2.63 50.22 -21.46
C LEU A 33 -3.35 48.88 -21.64
N GLY A 34 -4.25 48.55 -20.72
CA GLY A 34 -5.13 47.39 -20.80
C GLY A 34 -6.20 47.52 -21.88
N GLY A 35 -6.69 46.38 -22.35
CA GLY A 35 -7.81 46.30 -23.30
C GLY A 35 -8.05 44.89 -23.83
N CYS A 36 -8.88 44.14 -23.10
CA CYS A 36 -9.77 43.03 -23.47
C CYS A 36 -9.51 42.09 -24.69
N SER A 37 -9.55 40.80 -24.36
CA SER A 37 -10.27 39.70 -25.04
C SER A 37 -9.70 39.13 -26.36
N ARG A 38 -9.24 37.87 -26.33
CA ARG A 38 -9.98 36.68 -26.83
C ARG A 38 -9.06 35.44 -26.89
N SER A 39 -9.61 34.32 -26.42
CA SER A 39 -9.24 32.89 -26.57
C SER A 39 -7.99 32.50 -27.36
N ASP A 40 -7.14 31.63 -26.79
CA ASP A 40 -7.14 30.24 -27.22
C ASP A 40 -6.48 29.29 -26.21
N SER A 41 -7.01 28.08 -26.23
CA SER A 41 -6.61 26.86 -25.56
C SER A 41 -5.12 26.52 -25.71
N THR A 42 -4.45 26.23 -24.59
CA THR A 42 -3.41 25.19 -24.52
C THR A 42 -3.42 24.58 -23.12
N GLN A 43 -3.65 23.27 -23.09
CA GLN A 43 -3.43 22.42 -21.94
C GLN A 43 -1.93 22.45 -21.60
N ASP A 44 -1.59 22.81 -20.38
CA ASP A 44 -0.28 22.49 -19.81
C ASP A 44 -0.50 21.67 -18.55
N ALA A 45 -0.54 20.35 -18.75
CA ALA A 45 -0.53 19.35 -17.71
C ALA A 45 0.89 19.23 -17.16
N SER A 46 1.33 20.18 -16.32
CA SER A 46 2.62 20.05 -15.62
C SER A 46 2.81 21.00 -14.43
N ARG A 47 1.75 21.35 -13.68
CA ARG A 47 1.92 22.18 -12.48
C ARG A 47 0.97 21.77 -11.34
N PHE A 48 1.35 20.72 -10.62
CA PHE A 48 0.86 20.52 -9.25
C PHE A 48 1.87 21.18 -8.32
N ASP A 49 1.48 22.36 -7.83
CA ASP A 49 2.18 23.14 -6.83
C ASP A 49 1.87 22.54 -5.45
N ASN A 50 2.90 22.14 -4.71
CA ASN A 50 2.80 21.71 -3.31
C ASN A 50 3.01 22.95 -2.41
N GLY A 51 2.05 23.86 -2.46
CA GLY A 51 2.07 25.11 -1.70
C GLY A 51 1.39 24.95 -0.34
N ALA A 52 2.20 24.75 0.69
CA ALA A 52 1.78 24.81 2.09
C ALA A 52 1.33 26.23 2.47
N ASP A 53 0.05 26.37 2.80
CA ASP A 53 -0.48 27.36 3.75
C ASP A 53 -1.69 26.74 4.49
N GLY A 54 -1.76 26.97 5.80
CA GLY A 54 -2.47 26.13 6.75
C GLY A 54 -3.99 26.23 6.74
N THR A 55 -4.61 25.18 7.31
CA THR A 55 -6.01 25.02 7.78
C THR A 55 -7.05 24.34 6.87
N GLU A 56 -6.70 23.83 5.68
CA GLU A 56 -7.60 22.96 4.89
C GLU A 56 -6.99 21.63 4.40
N GLU A 57 -5.69 21.38 4.62
CA GLU A 57 -4.96 20.21 4.09
C GLU A 57 -5.24 18.86 4.80
N GLU A 58 -6.17 18.81 5.76
CA GLU A 58 -6.44 17.57 6.52
C GLU A 58 -7.55 16.69 5.91
N PHE A 59 -8.47 17.28 5.13
CA PHE A 59 -9.59 16.57 4.53
C PHE A 59 -9.28 16.14 3.09
N SER A 60 -9.74 14.95 2.70
CA SER A 60 -9.58 14.43 1.34
C SER A 60 -10.46 15.20 0.35
N GLY A 61 -9.88 15.61 -0.78
CA GLY A 61 -10.61 16.28 -1.87
C GLY A 61 -10.86 17.76 -1.65
N GLU A 62 -11.63 18.40 -2.52
CA GLU A 62 -11.84 19.86 -2.58
C GLU A 62 -13.28 20.25 -2.22
N LEU A 63 -13.49 21.46 -1.66
CA LEU A 63 -14.84 21.98 -1.40
C LEU A 63 -15.30 22.76 -2.61
N LEU A 64 -16.34 22.29 -3.29
CA LEU A 64 -16.92 22.95 -4.45
C LEU A 64 -18.39 23.23 -4.17
N ASP A 65 -18.76 24.51 -4.13
CA ASP A 65 -20.14 24.97 -3.89
C ASP A 65 -20.81 24.34 -2.64
N GLY A 66 -20.03 24.14 -1.57
CA GLY A 66 -20.50 23.55 -0.32
C GLY A 66 -20.60 22.01 -0.34
N VAL A 67 -20.15 21.34 -1.40
CA VAL A 67 -20.03 19.88 -1.50
C VAL A 67 -18.56 19.48 -1.53
N ARG A 68 -18.18 18.54 -0.67
CA ARG A 68 -16.83 17.96 -0.67
C ARG A 68 -16.72 16.97 -1.82
N VAL A 69 -15.87 17.24 -2.80
CA VAL A 69 -15.64 16.36 -3.95
C VAL A 69 -14.31 15.64 -3.80
N VAL A 70 -14.35 14.31 -3.72
CA VAL A 70 -13.16 13.47 -3.58
C VAL A 70 -12.98 12.58 -4.79
N HIS A 71 -11.86 12.72 -5.48
CA HIS A 71 -11.47 11.79 -6.53
C HIS A 71 -10.80 10.56 -5.92
N VAL A 72 -11.41 9.40 -6.10
CA VAL A 72 -10.92 8.12 -5.58
C VAL A 72 -10.49 7.25 -6.76
N ARG A 73 -9.27 6.72 -6.72
CA ARG A 73 -8.81 5.71 -7.67
C ARG A 73 -8.96 4.33 -7.03
N ALA A 74 -9.70 3.46 -7.71
CA ALA A 74 -9.75 2.04 -7.39
C ALA A 74 -8.71 1.31 -8.24
N LEU A 75 -7.76 0.69 -7.56
CA LEU A 75 -6.68 -0.11 -8.13
C LEU A 75 -6.87 -1.55 -7.66
N MET A 76 -6.24 -2.51 -8.31
CA MET A 76 -6.16 -3.88 -7.82
C MET A 76 -5.65 -3.86 -6.39
N PHE A 77 -6.57 -4.22 -5.49
CA PHE A 77 -6.32 -4.42 -4.06
C PHE A 77 -6.04 -3.15 -3.25
N ASP A 78 -6.22 -1.97 -3.83
CA ASP A 78 -6.01 -0.71 -3.10
C ASP A 78 -6.97 0.41 -3.55
N TRP A 79 -7.05 1.43 -2.70
CA TRP A 79 -7.85 2.63 -2.89
C TRP A 79 -6.97 3.86 -2.64
N VAL A 80 -7.08 4.88 -3.49
CA VAL A 80 -6.32 6.13 -3.30
C VAL A 80 -7.24 7.34 -3.43
N PRO A 81 -7.35 8.20 -2.39
CA PRO A 81 -6.73 8.08 -1.08
C PRO A 81 -7.39 6.99 -0.20
N ASN A 82 -6.64 6.49 0.79
CA ASN A 82 -7.12 5.56 1.81
C ASN A 82 -6.28 5.72 3.10
N PRO A 83 -6.82 6.35 4.17
CA PRO A 83 -8.23 6.68 4.36
C PRO A 83 -8.73 7.85 3.52
N ILE A 84 -10.05 7.94 3.36
CA ILE A 84 -10.73 9.15 2.88
C ILE A 84 -11.18 9.94 4.11
N ILE A 85 -10.50 11.04 4.39
CA ILE A 85 -10.75 11.87 5.58
C ILE A 85 -11.80 12.93 5.24
N LEU A 86 -12.89 12.99 5.99
CA LEU A 86 -14.07 13.81 5.73
C LEU A 86 -14.54 14.48 7.02
N LYS A 87 -15.41 15.49 6.89
CA LYS A 87 -16.02 16.19 8.03
C LYS A 87 -17.48 15.77 8.21
N ALA A 88 -17.91 15.56 9.45
CA ALA A 88 -19.28 15.20 9.79
C ALA A 88 -20.26 16.29 9.33
N GLY A 89 -21.42 15.86 8.82
CA GLY A 89 -22.48 16.78 8.38
C GLY A 89 -22.24 17.48 7.03
N GLU A 90 -21.07 17.35 6.41
CA GLU A 90 -20.84 17.86 5.05
C GLU A 90 -21.42 16.92 3.98
N PRO A 91 -22.09 17.45 2.93
CA PRO A 91 -22.44 16.63 1.77
C PRO A 91 -21.17 16.27 1.00
N VAL A 92 -21.00 14.99 0.70
CA VAL A 92 -19.80 14.48 0.02
C VAL A 92 -20.17 13.81 -1.30
N LYS A 93 -19.37 14.05 -2.33
CA LYS A 93 -19.41 13.34 -3.61
C LYS A 93 -18.07 12.63 -3.84
N LEU A 94 -18.08 11.31 -3.84
CA LEU A 94 -16.95 10.51 -4.29
C LEU A 94 -17.04 10.32 -5.81
N ILE A 95 -15.99 10.69 -6.53
CA ILE A 95 -15.81 10.38 -7.95
C ILE A 95 -14.83 9.22 -8.03
N VAL A 96 -15.35 8.00 -8.11
CA VAL A 96 -14.55 6.78 -8.06
C VAL A 96 -14.22 6.30 -9.47
N ASN A 97 -12.94 6.29 -9.82
CA ASN A 97 -12.44 5.81 -11.10
C ASN A 97 -11.69 4.49 -10.91
N SER A 98 -12.16 3.42 -11.56
CA SER A 98 -11.33 2.21 -11.68
C SER A 98 -10.32 2.38 -12.81
N VAL A 99 -9.05 2.08 -12.52
CA VAL A 99 -7.95 2.31 -13.45
C VAL A 99 -7.38 1.03 -14.08
N ASP A 100 -7.73 -0.16 -13.58
CA ASP A 100 -7.12 -1.42 -14.03
C ASP A 100 -8.13 -2.57 -14.28
N ALA A 101 -9.03 -2.85 -13.35
CA ALA A 101 -9.96 -3.98 -13.41
C ALA A 101 -11.38 -3.58 -13.02
N VAL A 102 -12.36 -4.44 -13.28
CA VAL A 102 -13.69 -4.19 -12.73
C VAL A 102 -13.63 -4.38 -11.22
N HIS A 103 -13.96 -3.31 -10.49
CA HIS A 103 -14.11 -3.34 -9.04
C HIS A 103 -15.58 -3.16 -8.65
N GLY A 104 -15.85 -3.22 -7.36
CA GLY A 104 -17.05 -2.68 -6.75
C GLY A 104 -16.68 -1.95 -5.47
N ILE A 105 -17.52 -1.06 -4.98
CA ILE A 105 -17.35 -0.42 -3.68
C ILE A 105 -18.64 -0.59 -2.88
N VAL A 106 -18.49 -1.15 -1.69
CA VAL A 106 -19.58 -1.32 -0.72
C VAL A 106 -19.24 -0.55 0.53
N ILE A 107 -20.15 0.33 0.98
CA ILE A 107 -20.09 1.04 2.27
C ILE A 107 -21.37 0.65 3.03
N PRO A 108 -21.35 -0.42 3.85
CA PRO A 108 -22.57 -1.01 4.41
C PRO A 108 -23.39 -0.03 5.24
N ASP A 109 -22.73 0.73 6.10
CA ASP A 109 -23.35 1.68 7.02
C ASP A 109 -24.08 2.83 6.31
N LEU A 110 -23.68 3.12 5.07
CA LEU A 110 -24.29 4.14 4.22
C LEU A 110 -25.22 3.54 3.15
N GLY A 111 -25.41 2.21 3.15
CA GLY A 111 -26.22 1.50 2.17
C GLY A 111 -25.68 1.58 0.73
N ILE A 112 -24.39 1.87 0.56
CA ILE A 112 -23.77 2.01 -0.76
C ILE A 112 -23.29 0.64 -1.26
N ASN A 113 -23.66 0.31 -2.50
CA ASN A 113 -23.08 -0.79 -3.25
C ASN A 113 -23.07 -0.41 -4.73
N LYS A 114 -21.89 -0.13 -5.28
CA LYS A 114 -21.72 0.32 -6.67
C LYS A 114 -20.68 -0.53 -7.36
N ARG A 115 -20.95 -0.88 -8.62
CA ARG A 115 -19.97 -1.52 -9.51
C ARG A 115 -19.13 -0.44 -10.19
N LEU A 116 -17.84 -0.69 -10.37
CA LEU A 116 -16.85 0.26 -10.88
C LEU A 116 -16.14 -0.32 -12.12
N PRO A 117 -16.67 -0.09 -13.33
CA PRO A 117 -16.00 -0.48 -14.57
C PRO A 117 -14.76 0.39 -14.84
N PRO A 118 -13.68 -0.16 -15.44
CA PRO A 118 -12.53 0.62 -15.87
C PRO A 118 -12.91 1.71 -16.87
N GLY A 119 -12.29 2.89 -16.73
CA GLY A 119 -12.45 4.01 -17.66
C GLY A 119 -13.81 4.73 -17.60
N GLN A 120 -14.68 4.37 -16.65
CA GLN A 120 -15.95 5.04 -16.39
C GLN A 120 -16.00 5.50 -14.93
N PRO A 121 -15.76 6.80 -14.66
CA PRO A 121 -15.92 7.35 -13.32
C PRO A 121 -17.36 7.17 -12.83
N VAL A 122 -17.51 6.69 -11.60
CA VAL A 122 -18.79 6.52 -10.92
C VAL A 122 -18.91 7.55 -9.82
N GLU A 123 -19.95 8.39 -9.89
CA GLU A 123 -20.27 9.35 -8.84
C GLU A 123 -21.10 8.68 -7.74
N ILE A 124 -20.69 8.88 -6.49
CA ILE A 124 -21.36 8.38 -5.29
C ILE A 124 -21.58 9.55 -4.34
N GLU A 125 -22.84 9.93 -4.16
CA GLU A 125 -23.23 10.94 -3.18
C GLU A 125 -23.38 10.28 -1.81
N LEU A 126 -22.76 10.87 -0.81
CA LEU A 126 -22.79 10.42 0.58
C LEU A 126 -23.44 11.49 1.44
N SER A 127 -24.43 11.08 2.21
CA SER A 127 -24.91 11.82 3.37
C SER A 127 -24.20 11.26 4.59
N LEU A 128 -23.12 11.90 5.00
CA LEU A 128 -22.32 11.41 6.12
C LEU A 128 -23.12 11.53 7.43
N PRO A 129 -23.13 10.48 8.27
CA PRO A 129 -23.69 10.55 9.61
C PRO A 129 -22.74 11.30 10.56
N ASP A 130 -22.93 11.13 11.87
CA ASP A 130 -22.05 11.66 12.91
C ASP A 130 -20.59 11.20 12.74
N ALA A 131 -19.66 11.86 13.44
CA ALA A 131 -18.25 11.49 13.41
C ALA A 131 -18.01 9.99 13.71
N GLY A 132 -17.10 9.37 12.95
CA GLY A 132 -16.82 7.95 13.04
C GLY A 132 -16.11 7.38 11.82
N THR A 133 -15.85 6.08 11.87
CA THR A 133 -15.22 5.33 10.77
C THR A 133 -16.27 4.51 10.03
N TYR A 134 -16.28 4.61 8.70
CA TYR A 134 -17.17 3.86 7.82
C TYR A 134 -16.34 2.98 6.89
N ASP A 135 -16.34 1.68 7.14
CA ASP A 135 -15.58 0.74 6.35
C ASP A 135 -16.18 0.58 4.95
N PHE A 136 -15.31 0.46 3.97
CA PHE A 136 -15.69 0.07 2.63
C PHE A 136 -14.76 -1.00 2.05
N PHE A 137 -15.31 -1.83 1.19
CA PHE A 137 -14.58 -2.95 0.60
C PHE A 137 -15.01 -3.23 -0.83
N CYS A 138 -14.15 -3.95 -1.55
CA CYS A 138 -14.45 -4.37 -2.91
C CYS A 138 -15.48 -5.50 -2.94
N SER A 139 -16.53 -5.35 -3.74
CA SER A 139 -17.56 -6.39 -3.94
C SER A 139 -17.41 -7.20 -5.22
N VAL A 140 -16.39 -6.90 -6.03
CA VAL A 140 -16.10 -7.62 -7.28
C VAL A 140 -14.74 -8.28 -7.18
N VAL A 141 -14.71 -9.59 -7.34
CA VAL A 141 -13.47 -10.37 -7.35
C VAL A 141 -12.69 -10.04 -8.63
N CYS A 142 -11.56 -9.37 -8.47
CA CYS A 142 -10.65 -8.99 -9.55
C CYS A 142 -9.27 -9.67 -9.47
N GLY A 143 -9.03 -10.49 -8.44
CA GLY A 143 -7.81 -11.27 -8.24
C GLY A 143 -7.58 -11.63 -6.76
N TRP A 144 -6.46 -12.27 -6.45
CA TRP A 144 -6.18 -12.86 -5.13
C TRP A 144 -6.20 -11.88 -3.95
N GLY A 145 -5.76 -10.63 -4.14
CA GLY A 145 -5.83 -9.59 -3.11
C GLY A 145 -7.22 -9.01 -2.88
N HIS A 146 -8.27 -9.56 -3.51
CA HIS A 146 -9.66 -9.08 -3.42
C HIS A 146 -10.12 -8.89 -1.96
N ASN A 147 -9.85 -9.87 -1.10
CA ASN A 147 -10.25 -9.82 0.31
C ASN A 147 -9.49 -8.75 1.11
N SER A 148 -8.39 -8.22 0.58
CA SER A 148 -7.58 -7.17 1.19
C SER A 148 -7.88 -5.79 0.60
N MET A 149 -8.75 -5.71 -0.42
CA MET A 149 -9.15 -4.45 -1.06
C MET A 149 -10.16 -3.69 -0.19
N THR A 150 -9.72 -3.25 0.98
CA THR A 150 -10.52 -2.54 1.97
C THR A 150 -10.01 -1.11 2.17
N GLY A 151 -10.91 -0.23 2.55
CA GLY A 151 -10.61 1.14 2.94
C GLY A 151 -11.65 1.63 3.93
N TYR A 152 -11.52 2.88 4.38
CA TYR A 152 -12.51 3.46 5.26
C TYR A 152 -12.62 4.97 5.07
N LEU A 153 -13.82 5.49 5.31
CA LEU A 153 -14.06 6.92 5.48
C LEU A 153 -13.78 7.25 6.94
N LEU A 154 -12.90 8.21 7.20
CA LEU A 154 -12.67 8.77 8.53
C LEU A 154 -13.42 10.09 8.61
N VAL A 155 -14.54 10.11 9.33
CA VAL A 155 -15.41 11.29 9.47
C VAL A 155 -15.12 11.97 10.81
N LEU A 156 -14.59 13.18 10.77
CA LEU A 156 -14.20 13.97 11.95
C LEU A 156 -15.33 14.90 12.39
N GLY A 157 -15.51 15.08 13.70
CA GLY A 157 -16.46 16.03 14.28
C GLY A 157 -15.89 17.46 14.40
N ASP A 158 -16.71 18.42 14.81
CA ASP A 158 -16.28 19.81 14.98
C ASP A 158 -15.24 19.98 16.12
N GLU A 159 -15.37 19.23 17.22
CA GLU A 159 -14.42 19.27 18.36
C GLU A 159 -13.05 18.67 18.02
N ASP A 160 -12.99 17.83 16.98
CA ASP A 160 -11.77 17.16 16.49
C ASP A 160 -10.94 18.06 15.56
N SER A 161 -11.48 19.21 15.13
CA SER A 161 -10.87 20.06 14.10
C SER A 161 -10.02 21.23 14.63
N GLU A 162 -10.02 21.51 15.94
CA GLU A 162 -9.29 22.66 16.53
C GLU A 162 -8.04 22.29 17.36
N GLY A 163 -7.66 21.01 17.41
CA GLY A 163 -6.50 20.55 18.17
C GLY A 163 -5.28 20.25 17.29
N GLY A 164 -4.43 21.24 17.04
CA GLY A 164 -3.14 21.02 16.38
C GLY A 164 -2.29 19.98 17.12
N GLY A 165 -2.21 18.76 16.57
CA GLY A 165 -1.22 17.74 16.94
C GLY A 165 -1.79 16.38 17.38
N LEU A 166 -1.74 15.39 16.48
CA LEU A 166 -1.54 13.95 16.74
C LEU A 166 -2.07 13.39 18.08
N GLY A 167 -3.38 13.49 18.33
CA GLY A 167 -4.04 12.87 19.48
C GLY A 167 -5.54 12.74 19.27
N PHE A 168 -5.99 11.71 18.56
CA PHE A 168 -7.42 11.44 18.32
C PHE A 168 -7.88 10.21 19.09
N ASP A 169 -8.89 10.39 19.96
CA ASP A 169 -9.78 9.31 20.42
C ASP A 169 -10.77 9.02 19.28
N LEU A 170 -10.47 8.03 18.43
CA LEU A 170 -11.29 7.68 17.28
C LEU A 170 -12.65 7.08 17.71
N PRO A 171 -13.79 7.56 17.19
CA PRO A 171 -15.09 6.95 17.47
C PRO A 171 -15.16 5.52 16.93
N GLN A 172 -15.61 4.59 17.78
CA GLN A 172 -15.59 3.15 17.51
C GLN A 172 -16.77 2.73 16.59
N PRO A 173 -16.56 1.86 15.57
CA PRO A 173 -17.62 1.33 14.72
C PRO A 173 -18.58 0.38 15.47
N LYS A 174 -19.86 0.39 15.07
CA LYS A 174 -20.93 -0.41 15.67
C LYS A 174 -21.01 -1.80 15.02
N ASP A 175 -20.94 -2.83 15.87
CA ASP A 175 -21.38 -4.22 15.69
C ASP A 175 -21.02 -4.95 14.39
N SER A 176 -19.92 -5.72 14.42
CA SER A 176 -19.63 -6.76 13.42
C SER A 176 -19.25 -8.09 14.10
N ALA A 177 -19.64 -9.21 13.49
CA ALA A 177 -19.58 -10.58 14.03
C ALA A 177 -18.21 -11.26 13.93
N PHE A 178 -17.18 -10.53 13.50
CA PHE A 178 -15.78 -10.84 13.77
C PHE A 178 -15.37 -10.04 15.01
N PRO A 179 -14.42 -10.46 15.87
CA PRO A 179 -13.86 -9.54 16.85
C PRO A 179 -13.30 -8.36 16.06
N THR A 180 -14.07 -7.28 15.97
CA THR A 180 -13.71 -6.09 15.23
C THR A 180 -12.70 -5.39 16.10
N ARG A 181 -11.43 -5.76 15.89
CA ARG A 181 -10.35 -4.97 16.42
C ARG A 181 -10.46 -3.63 15.73
N HIS A 182 -10.88 -2.63 16.49
CA HIS A 182 -10.96 -1.26 16.01
C HIS A 182 -9.56 -0.77 15.66
N LEU A 183 -9.48 0.16 14.70
CA LEU A 183 -8.24 0.84 14.39
C LEU A 183 -7.68 1.48 15.67
N VAL A 184 -6.48 1.08 16.09
CA VAL A 184 -5.78 1.68 17.22
C VAL A 184 -4.96 2.86 16.74
N LYS A 185 -4.11 2.65 15.72
CA LYS A 185 -3.32 3.70 15.08
C LYS A 185 -2.87 3.23 13.69
N ALA A 186 -2.81 4.15 12.73
CA ALA A 186 -2.14 3.91 11.46
C ALA A 186 -0.62 3.96 11.64
N TYR A 187 -0.03 2.90 12.19
CA TYR A 187 1.39 2.89 12.57
C TYR A 187 2.31 3.00 11.36
N ARG A 188 3.30 3.89 11.48
CA ARG A 188 4.52 3.90 10.68
C ARG A 188 5.62 3.11 11.39
N TYR A 189 6.69 2.79 10.67
CA TYR A 189 7.84 2.14 11.27
C TYR A 189 8.41 2.97 12.43
N GLU A 190 8.48 4.29 12.24
CA GLU A 190 9.02 5.24 13.22
C GLU A 190 8.20 5.29 14.51
N ASP A 191 6.89 5.02 14.44
CA ASP A 191 6.02 4.99 15.63
C ASP A 191 6.32 3.80 16.54
N LEU A 192 6.79 2.69 15.96
CA LEU A 192 6.93 1.40 16.66
C LEU A 192 8.39 1.08 16.98
N GLN A 193 9.34 1.60 16.19
CA GLN A 193 10.78 1.37 16.36
C GLN A 193 11.25 1.61 17.81
N PRO A 194 10.88 2.72 18.50
CA PRO A 194 11.35 2.97 19.88
C PRO A 194 10.88 1.93 20.90
N HIS A 195 9.85 1.14 20.55
CA HIS A 195 9.23 0.16 21.43
C HIS A 195 9.73 -1.27 21.17
N MET A 196 10.65 -1.48 20.22
CA MET A 196 11.12 -2.83 19.88
C MET A 196 12.23 -3.34 20.80
N ASP A 197 12.67 -2.53 21.77
CA ASP A 197 13.61 -2.92 22.79
C ASP A 197 12.93 -3.13 24.15
N TRP A 198 12.59 -4.39 24.42
CA TRP A 198 12.03 -4.83 25.69
C TRP A 198 12.99 -5.74 26.48
N PRO A 199 12.89 -5.78 27.83
CA PRO A 199 13.66 -6.69 28.69
C PRO A 199 13.33 -8.17 28.45
N LYS A 200 14.24 -9.06 28.88
CA LYS A 200 13.98 -10.51 28.90
C LYS A 200 12.79 -10.83 29.81
N GLY A 201 12.04 -11.87 29.45
CA GLY A 201 10.88 -12.33 30.21
C GLY A 201 9.74 -11.32 30.29
N SER A 202 9.69 -10.28 29.45
CA SER A 202 8.66 -9.24 29.57
C SER A 202 7.48 -9.43 28.62
N ARG A 203 7.52 -10.44 27.73
CA ARG A 203 6.52 -10.67 26.68
C ARG A 203 5.69 -11.91 26.96
N SER A 204 4.48 -11.95 26.40
CA SER A 204 3.56 -13.08 26.53
C SER A 204 3.53 -13.96 25.28
N PHE A 205 3.98 -15.22 25.43
CA PHE A 205 3.94 -16.21 24.37
C PHE A 205 2.50 -16.50 23.92
N ALA A 206 1.59 -16.69 24.89
CA ALA A 206 0.19 -17.03 24.62
C ALA A 206 -0.52 -15.92 23.82
N VAL A 207 -0.28 -14.65 24.19
CA VAL A 207 -0.85 -13.50 23.48
C VAL A 207 -0.28 -13.40 22.06
N GLY A 208 1.04 -13.50 21.90
CA GLY A 208 1.67 -13.44 20.58
C GLY A 208 1.21 -14.57 19.64
N LYS A 209 1.08 -15.80 20.17
CA LYS A 209 0.53 -16.95 19.42
C LYS A 209 -0.91 -16.72 18.99
N LYS A 210 -1.75 -16.19 19.88
CA LYS A 210 -3.14 -15.85 19.58
C LYS A 210 -3.21 -14.82 18.44
N LEU A 211 -2.47 -13.72 18.56
CA LEU A 211 -2.44 -12.65 17.57
C LEU A 211 -1.93 -13.13 16.20
N PHE A 212 -0.96 -14.04 16.15
CA PHE A 212 -0.47 -14.61 14.88
C PHE A 212 -1.57 -15.34 14.08
N VAL A 213 -2.52 -15.94 14.78
CA VAL A 213 -3.68 -16.61 14.16
C VAL A 213 -4.79 -15.61 13.89
N GLU A 214 -5.11 -14.74 14.86
CA GLU A 214 -6.18 -13.74 14.79
C GLU A 214 -5.95 -12.72 13.67
N MET A 215 -4.71 -12.26 13.50
CA MET A 215 -4.30 -11.36 12.41
C MET A 215 -4.02 -12.10 11.09
N THR A 216 -4.41 -13.37 10.99
CA THR A 216 -4.34 -14.22 9.79
C THR A 216 -2.94 -14.48 9.23
N CYS A 217 -1.86 -14.12 9.95
CA CYS A 217 -0.48 -14.37 9.53
C CYS A 217 -0.23 -15.86 9.21
N SER A 218 -0.83 -16.75 10.01
CA SER A 218 -0.79 -18.21 9.84
C SER A 218 -1.36 -18.76 8.51
N LYS A 219 -2.15 -17.97 7.78
CA LYS A 219 -2.67 -18.37 6.46
C LYS A 219 -1.56 -18.41 5.41
N CYS A 220 -0.60 -17.48 5.50
CA CYS A 220 0.48 -17.34 4.53
C CYS A 220 1.83 -17.81 5.07
N HIS A 221 2.07 -17.68 6.37
CA HIS A 221 3.35 -18.00 7.00
C HIS A 221 3.23 -19.19 7.94
N ARG A 222 4.23 -20.07 7.89
CA ARG A 222 4.44 -21.08 8.93
C ARG A 222 5.35 -20.53 10.02
N ILE A 223 5.08 -20.94 11.25
CA ILE A 223 5.94 -20.66 12.41
C ILE A 223 6.67 -21.91 12.92
N GLU A 224 6.30 -23.08 12.38
CA GLU A 224 6.93 -24.37 12.61
C GLU A 224 7.16 -25.05 11.24
N GLY A 225 8.28 -25.78 11.10
CA GLY A 225 8.69 -26.37 9.82
C GLY A 225 9.34 -25.35 8.88
N SER A 226 10.18 -25.81 7.96
CA SER A 226 10.99 -24.94 7.08
C SER A 226 10.39 -24.72 5.69
N ASP A 227 9.21 -25.30 5.40
CA ASP A 227 8.57 -25.21 4.09
C ASP A 227 7.84 -23.88 3.90
N ASP A 228 8.12 -23.23 2.77
CA ASP A 228 7.44 -22.00 2.38
C ASP A 228 5.98 -22.31 1.95
N ARG A 229 5.10 -21.31 2.06
CA ARG A 229 3.75 -21.38 1.51
C ARG A 229 3.54 -20.22 0.53
N VAL A 230 2.52 -19.39 0.75
CA VAL A 230 2.33 -18.10 0.08
C VAL A 230 3.48 -17.16 0.42
N GLY A 231 3.87 -17.13 1.70
CA GLY A 231 5.04 -16.42 2.18
C GLY A 231 6.14 -17.37 2.67
N PRO A 232 7.31 -16.82 3.02
CA PRO A 232 8.39 -17.62 3.60
C PRO A 232 8.01 -18.21 4.95
N SER A 233 8.50 -19.40 5.24
CA SER A 233 8.42 -19.92 6.61
C SER A 233 9.24 -19.04 7.56
N LEU A 234 8.61 -18.63 8.65
CA LEU A 234 9.22 -17.81 9.71
C LEU A 234 10.05 -18.66 10.67
N ALA A 235 10.00 -20.00 10.58
CA ALA A 235 10.81 -20.92 11.37
C ALA A 235 12.22 -21.16 10.80
N ARG A 236 12.46 -20.75 9.55
CA ARG A 236 13.72 -20.93 8.82
C ARG A 236 14.94 -20.44 9.62
N GLU A 237 15.99 -21.24 9.70
CA GLU A 237 17.20 -20.91 10.48
C GLU A 237 18.02 -19.75 9.89
N ASP A 238 18.00 -19.61 8.56
CA ASP A 238 18.70 -18.56 7.83
C ASP A 238 18.02 -17.18 7.94
N LEU A 239 16.74 -17.14 8.31
CA LEU A 239 16.05 -15.91 8.69
C LEU A 239 16.55 -15.45 10.08
N LYS A 240 17.47 -14.49 10.05
CA LYS A 240 18.13 -13.87 11.23
C LYS A 240 17.72 -12.41 11.40
N PHE A 241 16.44 -12.10 11.22
CA PHE A 241 15.94 -10.75 11.45
C PHE A 241 16.08 -10.37 12.92
N THR A 242 16.64 -9.18 13.16
CA THR A 242 16.44 -8.49 14.43
C THR A 242 14.96 -8.11 14.61
N ARG A 243 14.51 -7.86 15.84
CA ARG A 243 13.15 -7.37 16.13
C ARG A 243 12.78 -6.15 15.29
N HIS A 244 13.72 -5.22 15.13
CA HIS A 244 13.57 -4.01 14.32
C HIS A 244 13.43 -4.29 12.83
N GLN A 245 14.20 -5.25 12.28
CA GLN A 245 14.07 -5.64 10.89
C GLN A 245 12.74 -6.35 10.65
N LEU A 246 12.37 -7.31 11.52
CA LEU A 246 11.11 -8.01 11.44
C LEU A 246 9.92 -7.04 11.47
N LEU A 247 9.93 -6.08 12.39
CA LEU A 247 8.91 -5.03 12.43
C LEU A 247 8.81 -4.29 11.09
N ARG A 248 9.95 -3.92 10.51
CA ARG A 248 10.00 -3.18 9.25
C ARG A 248 9.43 -3.99 8.08
N GLU A 249 9.74 -5.28 7.98
CA GLU A 249 9.17 -6.16 6.94
C GLU A 249 7.64 -6.29 7.07
N ILE A 250 7.08 -6.18 8.29
CA ILE A 250 5.63 -6.25 8.50
C ILE A 250 4.93 -4.92 8.22
N VAL A 251 5.53 -3.80 8.62
CA VAL A 251 4.96 -2.46 8.41
C VAL A 251 5.11 -2.01 6.94
N GLU A 252 6.21 -2.40 6.30
CA GLU A 252 6.58 -1.99 4.94
C GLU A 252 6.79 -3.21 4.02
N PRO A 253 5.78 -4.09 3.82
CA PRO A 253 5.97 -5.39 3.17
C PRO A 253 6.40 -5.31 1.70
N SER A 254 6.11 -4.18 1.03
CA SER A 254 6.50 -3.90 -0.36
C SER A 254 7.93 -3.35 -0.49
N ARG A 255 8.61 -3.01 0.61
CA ARG A 255 9.94 -2.39 0.57
C ARG A 255 11.02 -3.33 0.02
N ASN A 256 10.94 -4.62 0.33
CA ASN A 256 11.93 -5.60 -0.07
C ASN A 256 11.27 -6.95 -0.37
N ILE A 257 10.83 -7.14 -1.62
CA ILE A 257 10.17 -8.37 -2.06
C ILE A 257 11.19 -9.29 -2.72
N ASP A 258 11.42 -10.46 -2.11
CA ASP A 258 12.22 -11.54 -2.68
C ASP A 258 11.64 -11.96 -4.04
N ALA A 259 12.50 -12.19 -5.03
CA ALA A 259 12.10 -12.52 -6.39
C ALA A 259 11.13 -13.72 -6.45
N LYS A 260 11.26 -14.70 -5.55
CA LYS A 260 10.37 -15.87 -5.54
C LYS A 260 8.92 -15.60 -5.12
N TYR A 261 8.66 -14.48 -4.43
CA TYR A 261 7.31 -14.09 -3.99
C TYR A 261 6.76 -12.90 -4.79
N ARG A 262 7.58 -12.37 -5.71
CA ARG A 262 7.23 -11.20 -6.48
C ARG A 262 6.10 -11.52 -7.45
N GLN A 263 5.06 -10.69 -7.41
CA GLN A 263 3.99 -10.73 -8.39
C GLN A 263 4.46 -10.10 -9.70
N TRP A 264 3.89 -10.56 -10.81
CA TRP A 264 4.15 -10.08 -12.15
C TRP A 264 2.82 -9.75 -12.81
N ALA A 265 2.79 -8.62 -13.51
CA ALA A 265 1.66 -8.20 -14.34
C ALA A 265 1.91 -8.60 -15.79
N PHE A 266 0.96 -9.33 -16.36
CA PHE A 266 0.94 -9.77 -17.75
C PHE A 266 -0.19 -9.06 -18.47
N LEU A 267 0.11 -8.38 -19.57
CA LEU A 267 -0.89 -7.77 -20.43
C LEU A 267 -1.11 -8.67 -21.64
N ALA A 268 -2.29 -9.27 -21.75
CA ALA A 268 -2.64 -10.17 -22.85
C ALA A 268 -4.07 -9.88 -23.35
N GLY A 269 -4.22 -9.53 -24.63
CA GLY A 269 -5.53 -9.22 -25.22
C GLY A 269 -6.26 -8.08 -24.51
N GLY A 270 -5.52 -7.07 -24.04
CA GLY A 270 -6.02 -5.91 -23.30
C GLY A 270 -6.43 -6.20 -21.86
N LYS A 271 -6.11 -7.39 -21.32
CA LYS A 271 -6.40 -7.77 -19.93
C LYS A 271 -5.10 -7.88 -19.13
N VAL A 272 -5.12 -7.34 -17.92
CA VAL A 272 -4.04 -7.53 -16.95
C VAL A 272 -4.31 -8.81 -16.16
N ILE A 273 -3.36 -9.73 -16.19
CA ILE A 273 -3.31 -10.92 -15.34
C ILE A 273 -2.19 -10.68 -14.33
N LEU A 274 -2.47 -10.84 -13.04
CA LEU A 274 -1.48 -10.66 -11.98
C LEU A 274 -1.25 -11.99 -11.27
N GLY A 275 0.00 -12.41 -11.13
CA GLY A 275 0.33 -13.61 -10.38
C GLY A 275 1.82 -13.85 -10.20
N THR A 276 2.15 -14.97 -9.55
CA THR A 276 3.53 -15.39 -9.32
C THR A 276 3.98 -16.29 -10.47
N VAL A 277 5.17 -16.06 -11.02
CA VAL A 277 5.72 -16.94 -12.06
C VAL A 277 6.20 -18.25 -11.42
N VAL A 278 5.53 -19.35 -11.77
CA VAL A 278 5.92 -20.72 -11.38
C VAL A 278 6.91 -21.30 -12.38
N GLU A 279 6.70 -21.02 -13.67
CA GLU A 279 7.58 -21.46 -14.75
C GLU A 279 7.71 -20.34 -15.78
N ASP A 280 8.93 -20.16 -16.27
CA ASP A 280 9.26 -19.29 -17.40
C ASP A 280 10.13 -20.10 -18.37
N ASN A 281 9.62 -20.35 -19.58
CA ASN A 281 10.37 -21.02 -20.64
C ASN A 281 10.24 -20.25 -21.97
N ASP A 282 10.79 -20.79 -23.06
CA ASP A 282 10.87 -20.06 -24.32
C ASP A 282 9.49 -19.79 -24.98
N GLU A 283 8.44 -20.54 -24.62
CA GLU A 283 7.12 -20.45 -25.26
C GLU A 283 6.05 -19.79 -24.37
N TYR A 284 6.08 -20.02 -23.05
CA TYR A 284 5.01 -19.61 -22.14
C TYR A 284 5.51 -19.23 -20.74
N TYR A 285 4.64 -18.52 -20.02
CA TYR A 285 4.69 -18.36 -18.57
C TYR A 285 3.63 -19.23 -17.93
N LEU A 286 3.99 -19.95 -16.86
CA LEU A 286 3.04 -20.58 -15.96
C LEU A 286 2.88 -19.69 -14.74
N VAL A 287 1.70 -19.12 -14.56
CA VAL A 287 1.43 -18.04 -13.61
C VAL A 287 0.41 -18.49 -12.59
N ASP A 288 0.80 -18.49 -11.33
CA ASP A 288 -0.09 -18.73 -10.22
C ASP A 288 -0.74 -17.41 -9.78
N GLU A 289 -1.99 -17.21 -10.21
CA GLU A 289 -2.80 -16.05 -9.85
C GLU A 289 -3.32 -16.11 -8.41
N ASN A 290 -3.29 -17.29 -7.76
CA ASN A 290 -3.85 -17.51 -6.43
C ASN A 290 -2.94 -18.42 -5.57
N PRO A 291 -1.71 -17.98 -5.22
CA PRO A 291 -0.71 -18.85 -4.57
C PRO A 291 -1.15 -19.44 -3.23
N GLY A 292 -2.13 -18.84 -2.55
CA GLY A 292 -2.72 -19.40 -1.33
C GLY A 292 -3.75 -20.50 -1.56
N GLU A 293 -4.45 -20.48 -2.69
CA GLU A 293 -5.44 -21.51 -3.03
C GLU A 293 -4.78 -22.67 -3.76
N THR A 294 -3.90 -22.44 -4.74
CA THR A 294 -3.17 -23.52 -5.45
C THR A 294 -2.40 -24.43 -4.47
N GLN A 295 -1.83 -23.84 -3.42
CA GLN A 295 -1.08 -24.58 -2.40
C GLN A 295 -1.94 -25.19 -1.28
N MET A 296 -3.19 -24.74 -1.07
CA MET A 296 -4.08 -25.26 -0.01
C MET A 296 -5.26 -26.10 -0.53
N SER A 297 -5.68 -25.88 -1.77
CA SER A 297 -6.79 -26.51 -2.45
C SER A 297 -6.26 -27.01 -3.79
N LEU A 298 -6.05 -28.31 -3.89
CA LEU A 298 -5.52 -29.05 -5.06
C LEU A 298 -6.42 -28.95 -6.32
N GLN A 299 -7.14 -27.85 -6.51
CA GLN A 299 -8.23 -27.66 -7.47
C GLN A 299 -8.06 -26.38 -8.30
N VAL A 300 -7.07 -25.54 -7.96
CA VAL A 300 -6.70 -24.36 -8.76
C VAL A 300 -5.34 -24.64 -9.37
N GLU A 301 -5.30 -24.71 -10.70
CA GLU A 301 -4.06 -24.90 -11.45
C GLU A 301 -3.54 -23.53 -11.90
N PRO A 302 -2.21 -23.33 -11.95
CA PRO A 302 -1.62 -22.14 -12.53
C PRO A 302 -2.06 -21.91 -13.98
N THR A 303 -2.25 -20.64 -14.35
CA THR A 303 -2.65 -20.21 -15.69
C THR A 303 -1.46 -20.21 -16.63
N LYS A 304 -1.62 -20.85 -17.80
CA LYS A 304 -0.62 -20.81 -18.87
C LYS A 304 -0.87 -19.59 -19.77
N ILE A 305 0.11 -18.69 -19.85
CA ILE A 305 0.08 -17.50 -20.72
C ILE A 305 1.14 -17.67 -21.81
N MET A 306 0.72 -17.77 -23.06
CA MET A 306 1.65 -17.88 -24.19
C MET A 306 2.36 -16.55 -24.41
N LYS A 307 3.67 -16.57 -24.66
CA LYS A 307 4.44 -15.33 -24.87
C LYS A 307 4.03 -14.58 -26.13
N GLU A 308 3.53 -15.30 -27.14
CA GLU A 308 3.00 -14.73 -28.37
C GLU A 308 1.67 -13.98 -28.18
N ASP A 309 0.94 -14.27 -27.10
CA ASP A 309 -0.34 -13.63 -26.77
C ASP A 309 -0.16 -12.36 -25.92
N LEU A 310 1.08 -12.03 -25.54
CA LEU A 310 1.38 -10.85 -24.73
C LEU A 310 1.40 -9.59 -25.59
N ASP A 311 0.65 -8.60 -25.14
CA ASP A 311 0.66 -7.27 -25.75
C ASP A 311 1.99 -6.55 -25.43
N GLU A 312 2.55 -6.80 -24.25
CA GLU A 312 3.82 -6.24 -23.77
C GLU A 312 4.60 -7.23 -22.89
N LEU A 313 5.90 -6.96 -22.69
CA LEU A 313 6.71 -7.77 -21.77
C LEU A 313 6.17 -7.66 -20.33
N PRO A 314 6.10 -8.78 -19.58
CA PRO A 314 5.59 -8.76 -18.22
C PRO A 314 6.41 -7.84 -17.33
N GLN A 315 5.74 -7.13 -16.42
CA GLN A 315 6.38 -6.20 -15.51
C GLN A 315 6.36 -6.74 -14.08
N PRO A 316 7.47 -6.66 -13.34
CA PRO A 316 7.46 -6.98 -11.93
C PRO A 316 6.59 -5.98 -11.16
N SER A 317 5.74 -6.48 -10.26
CA SER A 317 5.01 -5.64 -9.32
C SER A 317 5.93 -5.18 -8.20
N ASP A 318 5.80 -3.91 -7.81
CA ASP A 318 6.40 -3.35 -6.61
C ASP A 318 5.52 -3.57 -5.35
N LEU A 319 4.35 -4.19 -5.51
CA LEU A 319 3.44 -4.48 -4.41
C LEU A 319 3.62 -5.91 -3.90
N SER A 320 3.75 -6.02 -2.58
CA SER A 320 3.82 -7.30 -1.89
C SER A 320 2.45 -7.95 -1.77
N THR A 321 2.46 -9.27 -1.91
CA THR A 321 1.35 -10.18 -1.59
C THR A 321 1.03 -10.16 -0.08
N MET A 322 1.98 -9.77 0.77
CA MET A 322 1.72 -9.57 2.20
C MET A 322 0.90 -8.29 2.42
N PRO A 323 -0.27 -8.37 3.09
CA PRO A 323 -1.10 -7.19 3.34
C PRO A 323 -0.35 -6.13 4.14
N SER A 324 -0.56 -4.87 3.79
CA SER A 324 -0.10 -3.74 4.60
C SER A 324 -1.00 -3.55 5.82
N ARG A 325 -0.57 -2.73 6.79
CA ARG A 325 -1.41 -2.25 7.90
C ARG A 325 -1.94 -3.33 8.85
N LEU A 326 -1.40 -4.55 8.79
CA LEU A 326 -1.74 -5.67 9.68
C LEU A 326 -1.60 -5.34 11.17
N LEU A 327 -0.79 -4.34 11.53
CA LEU A 327 -0.55 -3.95 12.92
C LEU A 327 -1.52 -2.88 13.45
N ASN A 328 -2.31 -2.27 12.59
CA ASN A 328 -3.02 -1.02 12.91
C ASN A 328 -4.13 -1.20 13.94
N ALA A 329 -4.67 -2.41 14.09
CA ALA A 329 -5.71 -2.73 15.05
C ALA A 329 -5.16 -3.30 16.38
N MET A 330 -3.85 -3.20 16.61
CA MET A 330 -3.18 -3.71 17.81
C MET A 330 -2.58 -2.56 18.63
N THR A 331 -2.61 -2.71 19.96
CA THR A 331 -1.84 -1.85 20.85
C THR A 331 -0.34 -2.11 20.68
N VAL A 332 0.50 -1.17 21.10
CA VAL A 332 1.97 -1.34 21.09
C VAL A 332 2.39 -2.60 21.85
N GLU A 333 1.74 -2.90 22.98
CA GLU A 333 2.03 -4.10 23.77
C GLU A 333 1.69 -5.40 23.01
N GLU A 334 0.55 -5.45 22.34
CA GLU A 334 0.16 -6.58 21.50
C GLU A 334 1.12 -6.77 20.33
N ILE A 335 1.54 -5.68 19.68
CA ILE A 335 2.55 -5.72 18.61
C ILE A 335 3.87 -6.29 19.16
N GLN A 336 4.34 -5.82 20.32
CA GLN A 336 5.56 -6.35 20.95
C GLN A 336 5.43 -7.86 21.24
N ASN A 337 4.26 -8.33 21.70
CA ASN A 337 4.00 -9.75 21.94
C ASN A 337 3.99 -10.58 20.65
N LEU A 338 3.36 -10.07 19.58
CA LEU A 338 3.37 -10.69 18.25
C LEU A 338 4.78 -10.79 17.68
N ILE A 339 5.53 -9.67 17.67
CA ILE A 339 6.91 -9.63 17.19
C ILE A 339 7.80 -10.56 18.01
N ALA A 340 7.61 -10.62 19.34
CA ALA A 340 8.34 -11.56 20.18
C ALA A 340 8.05 -13.02 19.82
N TYR A 341 6.78 -13.38 19.59
CA TYR A 341 6.37 -14.72 19.17
C TYR A 341 6.99 -15.13 17.83
N VAL A 342 6.93 -14.24 16.84
CA VAL A 342 7.50 -14.49 15.50
C VAL A 342 9.02 -14.55 15.56
N HIS A 343 9.68 -13.61 16.24
CA HIS A 343 11.13 -13.59 16.41
C HIS A 343 11.65 -14.81 17.18
N ALA A 344 10.87 -15.32 18.14
CA ALA A 344 11.18 -16.55 18.86
C ALA A 344 10.89 -17.81 18.03
N LYS A 345 10.35 -17.68 16.81
CA LYS A 345 9.99 -18.80 15.92
C LYS A 345 9.06 -19.79 16.61
N GLY A 346 8.10 -19.28 17.39
CA GLY A 346 7.17 -20.11 18.16
C GLY A 346 7.79 -20.88 19.33
N ASN A 347 9.07 -20.65 19.67
CA ASN A 347 9.71 -21.28 20.82
C ASN A 347 9.26 -20.64 22.15
N ALA A 348 8.40 -21.33 22.89
CA ALA A 348 7.89 -20.86 24.19
C ALA A 348 8.97 -20.74 25.28
N GLN A 349 10.11 -21.41 25.12
CA GLN A 349 11.25 -21.34 26.05
C GLN A 349 12.25 -20.23 25.67
N HIS A 350 11.94 -19.40 24.68
CA HIS A 350 12.79 -18.29 24.30
C HIS A 350 12.87 -17.23 25.42
N GLN A 351 14.03 -16.60 25.59
CA GLN A 351 14.32 -15.57 26.61
C GLN A 351 13.38 -14.34 26.63
N TRP A 352 12.47 -14.21 25.67
CA TRP A 352 11.49 -13.12 25.64
C TRP A 352 10.30 -13.36 26.56
N PHE A 353 10.01 -14.62 26.86
CA PHE A 353 8.84 -15.03 27.62
C PHE A 353 9.21 -15.36 29.06
N GLU A 354 8.28 -15.12 29.99
CA GLU A 354 8.43 -15.58 31.36
C GLU A 354 8.56 -17.11 31.39
N GLU A 355 9.40 -17.64 32.30
CA GLU A 355 9.47 -19.10 32.49
C GLU A 355 8.07 -19.62 32.87
N PRO A 356 7.55 -20.66 32.21
CA PRO A 356 6.30 -21.26 32.63
C PRO A 356 6.43 -21.72 34.08
N PRO A 357 5.44 -21.47 34.95
CA PRO A 357 5.52 -21.91 36.34
C PRO A 357 5.77 -23.42 36.36
N LEU A 358 6.78 -23.83 37.14
CA LEU A 358 7.09 -25.24 37.34
C LEU A 358 5.79 -25.98 37.71
N PRO A 359 5.50 -27.15 37.12
CA PRO A 359 4.32 -27.92 37.49
C PRO A 359 4.37 -28.18 39.00
N SER A 360 3.35 -27.70 39.72
CA SER A 360 3.21 -27.98 41.15
C SER A 360 3.23 -29.49 41.33
N LYS A 361 4.14 -30.00 42.18
CA LYS A 361 4.18 -31.42 42.52
C LYS A 361 2.78 -31.85 42.96
N PRO A 362 2.26 -33.00 42.47
CA PRO A 362 1.01 -33.53 42.99
C PRO A 362 1.16 -33.71 44.51
N GLN A 363 0.20 -33.15 45.25
CA GLN A 363 0.10 -33.26 46.71
C GLN A 363 -0.21 -34.69 47.14
#